data_AF-A0A962A6A6-F1
#
_entry.id   AF-A0A962A6A6-F1
#
_cell.length_a   1.000
_cell.length_b   1.000
_cell.length_c   1.000
_cell.angle_alpha   90.00
_cell.angle_beta   90.00
_cell.angle_gamma   90.00
#
_symmetry.space_group_name_H-M   'P 1'
#
loop_
_entity.id
_entity.type
_entity.pdbx_description
1 polymer ?
#
loop_
_entity_poly.entity_id
_entity_poly.type
_entity_poly.pdbx_seq_one_letter_code
_entity_poly.pdbx_strand_id
1 'polypeptide(L)'
;MTNHTTFIEDETRVALPLPPKDALNSAADMDVYARFMRHLRHVPNSREEIKILSAIQFTADMMDYTDAVVARILVDLGLRAPRMAFPAAFLKFADQSLMRERHDVGGPTKALLELRQHWTAIGESPFSSIMGEYSLIRDSVYI
;
A
#
# COMPACT_ATOMS: atom_id res chain seq x y z
N MET A 1 7.57 -22.48 -36.01
CA MET A 1 6.47 -22.00 -35.15
C MET A 1 7.09 -21.54 -33.85
N THR A 2 7.50 -20.27 -33.79
CA THR A 2 8.21 -19.68 -32.65
C THR A 2 7.18 -19.07 -31.72
N ASN A 3 7.06 -19.63 -30.51
CA ASN A 3 6.22 -19.09 -29.46
C ASN A 3 6.77 -17.71 -29.06
N HIS A 4 6.03 -16.66 -29.42
CA HIS A 4 6.19 -15.33 -28.83
C HIS A 4 5.78 -15.42 -27.36
N THR A 5 6.72 -15.72 -26.48
CA THR A 5 6.60 -15.39 -25.07
C THR A 5 6.65 -13.87 -24.99
N THR A 6 5.48 -13.25 -24.95
CA THR A 6 5.33 -11.86 -24.52
C THR A 6 5.84 -11.78 -23.09
N PHE A 7 7.08 -11.30 -22.93
CA PHE A 7 7.51 -10.67 -21.69
C PHE A 7 6.61 -9.46 -21.51
N ILE A 8 5.50 -9.63 -20.79
CA ILE A 8 4.79 -8.50 -20.20
C ILE A 8 5.79 -7.94 -19.19
N GLU A 9 6.35 -6.79 -19.54
CA GLU A 9 7.24 -6.02 -18.69
C GLU A 9 6.59 -5.87 -17.32
N ASP A 10 7.35 -6.18 -16.27
CA ASP A 10 6.98 -6.11 -14.87
C ASP A 10 6.71 -4.63 -14.52
N GLU A 11 5.54 -4.13 -14.89
CA GLU A 11 5.06 -2.80 -14.55
C GLU A 11 4.96 -2.77 -13.02
N THR A 12 5.96 -2.12 -12.40
CA THR A 12 6.34 -2.30 -10.99
C THR A 12 5.14 -2.36 -10.06
N ARG A 13 4.90 -3.53 -9.45
CA ARG A 13 3.81 -3.77 -8.49
C ARG A 13 3.89 -2.84 -7.26
N VAL A 14 5.05 -2.22 -7.04
CA VAL A 14 5.35 -1.28 -5.97
C VAL A 14 5.93 0.02 -6.53
N ALA A 15 5.44 1.16 -6.03
CA ALA A 15 6.06 2.48 -6.18
C ALA A 15 6.38 3.03 -4.78
N LEU A 16 7.64 3.42 -4.56
CA LEU A 16 8.09 3.94 -3.26
C LEU A 16 7.62 5.38 -3.03
N PRO A 17 7.42 5.78 -1.75
CA PRO A 17 7.04 7.15 -1.43
C PRO A 17 8.15 8.14 -1.80
N LEU A 18 7.76 9.38 -2.07
CA LEU A 18 8.68 10.49 -2.30
C LEU A 18 8.84 11.33 -1.03
N PRO A 19 9.99 11.99 -0.83
CA PRO A 19 10.13 12.93 0.27
C PRO A 19 9.07 14.06 0.14
N PRO A 20 8.49 14.53 1.26
CA PRO A 20 7.60 15.69 1.25
C PRO A 20 8.27 16.90 0.59
N LYS A 21 7.54 17.63 -0.26
CA LYS A 21 8.09 18.81 -0.97
C LYS A 21 8.39 19.97 -0.02
N ASP A 22 7.57 20.14 1.01
CA ASP A 22 7.68 21.21 2.01
C ASP A 22 8.13 20.66 3.37
N ALA A 23 9.39 20.21 3.44
CA ALA A 23 9.94 19.55 4.62
C ALA A 23 9.82 20.36 5.94
N LEU A 24 9.74 21.70 5.86
CA LEU A 24 9.56 22.58 7.03
C LEU A 24 8.13 22.55 7.58
N ASN A 25 7.11 22.47 6.71
CA ASN A 25 5.71 22.44 7.12
C ASN A 25 5.20 21.02 7.38
N SER A 26 5.90 20.02 6.84
CA SER A 26 5.59 18.59 6.96
C SER A 26 6.70 17.82 7.71
N ALA A 27 7.25 18.41 8.77
CA ALA A 27 8.34 17.80 9.55
C ALA A 27 7.99 16.38 10.05
N ALA A 28 6.75 16.18 10.51
CA ALA A 28 6.26 14.87 10.94
C ALA A 28 6.22 13.85 9.79
N ASP A 29 5.74 14.24 8.60
CA ASP A 29 5.69 13.35 7.44
C ASP A 29 7.11 13.03 6.92
N MET A 30 8.03 13.99 7.02
CA MET A 30 9.44 13.80 6.68
C MET A 30 10.11 12.81 7.64
N ASP A 31 9.79 12.87 8.93
CA ASP A 31 10.26 11.91 9.91
C ASP A 31 9.73 10.50 9.63
N VAL A 32 8.44 10.36 9.32
CA VAL A 32 7.85 9.08 8.89
C VAL A 32 8.57 8.55 7.65
N TYR A 33 8.71 9.38 6.62
CA TYR A 33 9.39 9.03 5.37
C TYR A 33 10.84 8.57 5.61
N ALA A 34 11.63 9.36 6.34
CA ALA A 34 13.05 9.07 6.56
C ALA A 34 13.26 7.78 7.35
N ARG A 35 12.43 7.54 8.37
CA ARG A 35 12.49 6.33 9.21
C ARG A 35 12.05 5.09 8.43
N PHE A 36 10.96 5.20 7.68
CA PHE A 36 10.50 4.14 6.78
C PHE A 36 11.58 3.78 5.74
N MET A 37 12.10 4.76 5.01
CA MET A 37 13.11 4.54 3.97
C MET A 37 14.42 3.98 4.53
N ARG A 38 14.82 4.41 5.74
CA ARG A 38 15.98 3.84 6.44
C ARG A 38 15.76 2.37 6.77
N HIS A 39 14.62 2.02 7.37
CA HIS A 39 14.33 0.64 7.73
C HIS A 39 14.21 -0.25 6.48
N LEU A 40 13.51 0.23 5.45
CA LEU A 40 13.35 -0.46 4.17
C LEU A 40 14.70 -0.80 3.51
N ARG A 41 15.76 0.00 3.72
CA ARG A 41 17.10 -0.30 3.21
C ARG A 41 17.77 -1.50 3.91
N HIS A 42 17.46 -1.73 5.18
CA HIS A 42 18.13 -2.72 6.02
C HIS A 42 17.42 -4.07 6.09
N VAL A 43 16.13 -4.14 5.76
CA VAL A 43 15.36 -5.40 5.77
C VAL A 43 15.78 -6.28 4.57
N PRO A 44 16.25 -7.53 4.80
CA PRO A 44 16.54 -8.49 3.74
C PRO A 44 15.31 -8.74 2.86
N ASN A 45 15.50 -8.89 1.53
CA ASN A 45 14.37 -8.95 0.60
C ASN A 45 14.22 -10.33 -0.04
N SER A 46 13.17 -11.05 0.32
CA SER A 46 12.66 -12.22 -0.41
C SER A 46 11.26 -12.00 -0.97
N ARG A 47 10.46 -11.14 -0.31
CA ARG A 47 9.11 -10.73 -0.73
C ARG A 47 8.90 -9.26 -0.39
N GLU A 48 8.70 -8.44 -1.41
CA GLU A 48 8.69 -6.98 -1.28
C GLU A 48 7.50 -6.48 -0.44
N GLU A 49 6.35 -7.14 -0.55
CA GLU A 49 5.14 -6.73 0.18
C GLU A 49 5.28 -6.93 1.69
N ILE A 50 5.89 -8.05 2.10
CA ILE A 50 6.19 -8.33 3.51
C ILE A 50 7.17 -7.30 4.04
N LYS A 51 8.18 -6.96 3.23
CA LYS A 51 9.19 -5.96 3.58
C LYS A 51 8.59 -4.57 3.79
N ILE A 52 7.65 -4.15 2.94
CA ILE A 52 6.92 -2.89 3.11
C ILE A 52 6.06 -2.92 4.38
N LEU A 53 5.29 -4.00 4.60
CA LEU A 53 4.45 -4.14 5.78
C LEU A 53 5.26 -4.08 7.07
N SER A 54 6.37 -4.82 7.16
CA SER A 54 7.26 -4.80 8.33
C SER A 54 7.91 -3.42 8.52
N ALA A 55 8.26 -2.71 7.45
CA ALA A 55 8.80 -1.36 7.55
C ALA A 55 7.75 -0.34 8.04
N ILE A 56 6.48 -0.49 7.66
CA ILE A 56 5.37 0.31 8.19
C ILE A 56 5.22 0.07 9.69
N GLN A 57 5.15 -1.19 10.11
CA GLN A 57 4.98 -1.58 11.52
C GLN A 57 6.14 -1.08 12.39
N PHE A 58 7.39 -1.30 11.94
CA PHE A 58 8.57 -0.80 12.65
C PHE A 58 8.56 0.73 12.78
N THR A 59 8.17 1.44 11.72
CA THR A 59 8.10 2.91 11.76
C THR A 59 7.02 3.39 12.72
N ALA A 60 5.88 2.71 12.76
CA ALA A 60 4.79 2.98 13.69
C ALA A 60 5.24 2.80 15.15
N ASP A 61 5.85 1.67 15.47
CA ASP A 61 6.39 1.38 16.81
C ASP A 61 7.43 2.42 17.24
N MET A 62 8.32 2.83 16.32
CA MET A 62 9.39 3.78 16.62
C MET A 62 8.90 5.24 16.76
N MET A 63 7.70 5.54 16.28
CA MET A 63 7.09 6.88 16.32
C MET A 63 5.91 6.98 17.30
N ASP A 64 5.55 5.89 17.97
CA ASP A 64 4.35 5.79 18.82
C ASP A 64 3.07 6.16 18.05
N TYR A 65 3.02 5.77 16.77
CA TYR A 65 1.85 5.95 15.89
C TYR A 65 1.18 4.60 15.64
N THR A 66 -0.07 4.62 15.19
CA THR A 66 -0.69 3.41 14.66
C THR A 66 -0.13 3.11 13.27
N ASP A 67 0.01 1.82 12.95
CA ASP A 67 0.42 1.34 11.64
C ASP A 67 -0.47 1.90 10.50
N ALA A 68 -1.75 2.09 10.76
CA ALA A 68 -2.70 2.70 9.85
C ALA A 68 -2.40 4.18 9.55
N VAL A 69 -1.96 4.95 10.55
CA VAL A 69 -1.57 6.36 10.37
C VAL A 69 -0.29 6.45 9.53
N VAL A 70 0.72 5.62 9.84
CA VAL A 70 1.96 5.57 9.06
C VAL A 70 1.69 5.17 7.61
N ALA A 71 0.89 4.12 7.39
CA ALA A 71 0.50 3.68 6.05
C ALA A 71 -0.20 4.79 5.26
N ARG A 72 -1.12 5.52 5.90
CA ARG A 72 -1.81 6.66 5.29
C ARG A 72 -0.83 7.76 4.85
N ILE A 73 0.07 8.18 5.73
CA ILE A 73 1.08 9.21 5.42
C ILE A 73 1.93 8.76 4.24
N LEU A 74 2.42 7.51 4.24
CA LEU A 74 3.22 6.98 3.15
C LEU A 74 2.45 6.94 1.82
N VAL A 75 1.15 6.60 1.83
CA VAL A 75 0.29 6.62 0.64
C VAL A 75 0.09 8.05 0.13
N ASP A 76 -0.13 9.02 1.03
CA ASP A 76 -0.23 10.44 0.69
C ASP A 76 1.09 10.97 0.08
N LEU A 77 2.24 10.41 0.50
CA LEU A 77 3.57 10.66 -0.09
C LEU A 77 3.87 9.86 -1.36
N GLY A 78 2.95 9.02 -1.83
CA GLY A 78 3.06 8.33 -3.12
C GLY A 78 3.38 6.83 -3.05
N LEU A 79 3.41 6.21 -1.86
CA LEU A 79 3.55 4.76 -1.75
C LEU A 79 2.39 4.05 -2.47
N ARG A 80 2.71 3.20 -3.45
CA ARG A 80 1.77 2.28 -4.09
C ARG A 80 2.31 0.87 -3.92
N ALA A 81 1.47 -0.06 -3.50
CA ALA A 81 1.85 -1.45 -3.28
C ALA A 81 0.62 -2.35 -3.35
N PRO A 82 0.79 -3.67 -3.47
CA PRO A 82 -0.32 -4.63 -3.35
C PRO A 82 -0.98 -4.53 -1.97
N ARG A 83 -2.25 -4.93 -1.86
CA ARG A 83 -3.00 -4.82 -0.59
C ARG A 83 -2.33 -5.55 0.57
N MET A 84 -1.66 -6.67 0.31
CA MET A 84 -0.96 -7.45 1.34
C MET A 84 0.23 -6.70 1.99
N ALA A 85 0.71 -5.62 1.36
CA ALA A 85 1.79 -4.77 1.88
C ALA A 85 1.30 -3.78 2.94
N PHE A 86 -0.02 -3.67 3.15
CA PHE A 86 -0.61 -2.68 4.05
C PHE A 86 -1.23 -3.33 5.29
N PRO A 87 -1.22 -2.64 6.44
CA PRO A 87 -1.91 -3.09 7.64
C PRO A 87 -3.43 -3.25 7.43
N ALA A 88 -4.02 -4.25 8.08
CA ALA A 88 -5.46 -4.51 7.99
C ALA A 88 -6.32 -3.31 8.42
N ALA A 89 -5.88 -2.58 9.44
CA ALA A 89 -6.56 -1.36 9.90
C ALA A 89 -6.58 -0.26 8.83
N PHE A 90 -5.48 -0.10 8.08
CA PHE A 90 -5.43 0.83 6.95
C PHE A 90 -6.35 0.38 5.80
N LEU A 91 -6.33 -0.91 5.44
CA LEU A 91 -7.18 -1.43 4.37
C LEU A 91 -8.66 -1.23 4.66
N LYS A 92 -9.09 -1.47 5.92
CA LYS A 92 -10.46 -1.20 6.36
C LYS A 92 -10.81 0.28 6.20
N PHE A 93 -9.92 1.18 6.61
CA PHE A 93 -10.10 2.63 6.43
C PHE A 93 -10.18 3.02 4.95
N ALA A 94 -9.30 2.47 4.11
CA ALA A 94 -9.26 2.74 2.69
C ALA A 94 -10.56 2.30 2.00
N ASP A 95 -11.01 1.06 2.24
CA ASP A 95 -12.24 0.55 1.65
C ASP A 95 -13.46 1.37 2.11
N GLN A 96 -13.55 1.74 3.38
CA GLN A 96 -14.63 2.59 3.91
C GLN A 96 -14.63 3.98 3.28
N SER A 97 -13.45 4.57 3.09
CA SER A 97 -13.31 5.89 2.46
C SER A 97 -13.68 5.84 0.97
N LEU A 98 -13.33 4.75 0.28
CA LEU A 98 -13.62 4.56 -1.14
C LEU A 98 -15.10 4.29 -1.45
N MET A 99 -15.89 3.85 -0.47
CA MET A 99 -17.35 3.66 -0.60
C MET A 99 -18.15 4.97 -0.47
N ARG A 100 -17.55 6.04 0.06
CA ARG A 100 -18.22 7.33 0.28
C ARG A 100 -18.14 8.23 -0.95
N GLU A 101 -19.04 9.20 -1.04
CA GLU A 101 -18.93 10.22 -2.08
C GLU A 101 -17.71 11.12 -1.84
N ARG A 102 -17.12 11.65 -2.90
CA ARG A 102 -15.88 12.48 -2.82
C ARG A 102 -16.01 13.72 -1.95
N HIS A 103 -17.24 14.20 -1.75
CA HIS A 103 -17.54 15.44 -1.05
C HIS A 103 -18.04 15.21 0.37
N ASP A 104 -18.21 13.94 0.76
CA ASP A 104 -18.58 13.58 2.13
C ASP A 104 -17.39 13.75 3.07
N VAL A 105 -17.69 14.08 4.33
CA VAL A 105 -16.69 14.07 5.39
C VAL A 105 -16.10 12.67 5.53
N GLY A 106 -14.79 12.55 5.32
CA GLY A 106 -14.11 11.26 5.29
C GLY A 106 -14.27 10.50 3.96
N GLY A 107 -14.57 11.22 2.87
CA GLY A 107 -14.43 10.72 1.51
C GLY A 107 -12.97 10.47 1.10
N PRO A 108 -12.74 9.85 -0.06
CA PRO A 108 -11.40 9.39 -0.46
C PRO A 108 -10.49 10.56 -0.87
N THR A 109 -9.27 10.57 -0.35
CA THR A 109 -8.22 11.50 -0.78
C THR A 109 -7.76 11.19 -2.21
N LYS A 110 -7.12 12.16 -2.87
CA LYS A 110 -6.52 11.95 -4.20
C LYS A 110 -5.56 10.75 -4.18
N ALA A 111 -4.74 10.62 -3.15
CA ALA A 111 -3.81 9.52 -3.00
C ALA A 111 -4.50 8.16 -2.84
N LEU A 112 -5.63 8.09 -2.12
CA LEU A 112 -6.44 6.87 -2.02
C LEU A 112 -7.08 6.48 -3.36
N LEU A 113 -7.49 7.46 -4.17
CA LEU A 113 -8.02 7.19 -5.50
C LEU A 113 -6.94 6.66 -6.45
N GLU A 114 -5.74 7.23 -6.39
CA GLU A 114 -4.57 6.73 -7.13
C GLU A 114 -4.17 5.33 -6.65
N LEU A 115 -4.23 5.06 -5.34
CA LEU A 115 -4.00 3.72 -4.80
C LEU A 115 -5.06 2.72 -5.28
N ARG A 116 -6.34 3.12 -5.36
CA ARG A 116 -7.40 2.29 -5.94
C ARG A 116 -7.14 1.98 -7.41
N GLN A 117 -6.70 2.97 -8.17
CA GLN A 117 -6.35 2.80 -9.58
C GLN A 117 -5.18 1.83 -9.71
N HIS A 118 -4.16 1.94 -8.84
CA HIS A 118 -3.04 1.00 -8.77
C HIS A 118 -3.52 -0.43 -8.51
N TRP A 119 -4.38 -0.65 -7.50
CA TRP A 119 -4.94 -1.97 -7.22
C TRP A 119 -5.72 -2.55 -8.40
N THR A 120 -6.51 -1.72 -9.08
CA THR A 120 -7.26 -2.14 -10.27
C THR A 120 -6.31 -2.54 -11.41
N ALA A 121 -5.22 -1.80 -11.61
CA ALA A 121 -4.22 -2.08 -12.64
C ALA A 121 -3.49 -3.41 -12.41
N ILE A 122 -3.16 -3.73 -11.15
CA ILE A 122 -2.51 -5.01 -10.79
C ILE A 122 -3.50 -6.19 -10.63
N GLY A 123 -4.80 -5.98 -10.90
CA GLY A 123 -5.84 -7.01 -10.86
C GLY A 123 -6.43 -7.31 -9.47
N GLU A 124 -6.21 -6.45 -8.47
CA GLU A 124 -6.77 -6.59 -7.13
C GLU A 124 -8.13 -5.89 -6.99
N SER A 125 -9.06 -6.54 -6.28
CA SER A 125 -10.39 -5.96 -6.02
C SER A 125 -10.33 -4.88 -4.93
N PRO A 126 -10.95 -3.69 -5.17
CA PRO A 126 -10.88 -2.54 -4.27
C PRO A 126 -11.69 -2.68 -2.97
N PHE A 127 -12.51 -3.73 -2.79
CA PHE A 127 -13.37 -3.91 -1.61
C PHE A 127 -13.10 -5.21 -0.83
N SER A 128 -11.92 -5.80 -1.04
CA SER A 128 -11.59 -7.12 -0.49
C SER A 128 -11.53 -7.17 1.04
N SER A 129 -11.36 -6.04 1.76
CA SER A 129 -11.33 -6.06 3.24
C SER A 129 -12.71 -5.96 3.88
N ILE A 130 -13.69 -5.34 3.22
CA ILE A 130 -15.08 -5.21 3.72
C ILE A 130 -15.91 -6.44 3.39
N MET A 131 -15.65 -7.10 2.25
CA MET A 131 -16.34 -8.34 1.88
C MET A 131 -16.10 -9.46 2.89
N GLY A 132 -15.03 -9.38 3.70
CA GLY A 132 -14.68 -10.38 4.71
C GLY A 132 -14.33 -11.72 4.06
N GLU A 133 -13.31 -12.38 4.61
CA GLU A 133 -13.33 -13.84 4.66
C GLU A 133 -13.31 -14.62 3.31
N TYR A 134 -12.12 -15.15 3.00
CA TYR A 134 -11.94 -16.38 2.21
C TYR A 134 -12.42 -16.35 0.73
N SER A 135 -11.67 -15.68 -0.16
CA SER A 135 -11.22 -16.43 -1.35
C SER A 135 -9.89 -17.10 -1.02
N LEU A 136 -9.84 -17.83 0.09
CA LEU A 136 -8.81 -18.81 0.27
C LEU A 136 -8.98 -19.80 -0.87
N ILE A 137 -7.94 -19.87 -1.68
CA ILE A 137 -7.57 -21.08 -2.38
C ILE A 137 -8.58 -21.41 -3.51
N ARG A 138 -8.34 -20.83 -4.69
CA ARG A 138 -8.49 -21.66 -5.91
C ARG A 138 -7.43 -22.74 -5.80
N ASP A 139 -7.74 -23.79 -5.04
CA ASP A 139 -7.07 -25.08 -5.14
C ASP A 139 -7.43 -25.56 -6.55
N SER A 140 -6.57 -25.23 -7.50
CA SER A 140 -6.39 -26.03 -8.70
C SER A 140 -5.74 -27.35 -8.27
N VAL A 141 -6.50 -28.17 -7.53
CA VAL A 141 -6.23 -29.60 -7.40
C VAL A 141 -7.08 -30.27 -8.47
N TYR A 142 -6.47 -30.42 -9.65
CA TYR A 142 -6.90 -31.44 -10.59
C TYR A 142 -6.55 -32.81 -9.99
N ILE A 143 -7.56 -33.61 -9.64
CA ILE A 143 -7.49 -35.07 -9.65
C ILE A 143 -8.71 -35.56 -10.42
#